data_AF-A0A0P6XRB4-F1
#
_entry.id   AF-A0A0P6XRB4-F1
#
_cell.length_a   1.000
_cell.length_b   1.000
_cell.length_c   1.000
_cell.angle_alpha   90.00
_cell.angle_beta   90.00
_cell.angle_gamma   90.00
#
_symmetry.space_group_name_H-M   'P 1'
#
loop_
_entity.id
_entity.type
_entity.pdbx_description
1 polymer ?
#
loop_
_entity_poly.entity_id
_entity_poly.type
_entity_poly.pdbx_seq_one_letter_code
_entity_poly.pdbx_strand_id
1 'polypeptide(L)' 'MKELIAQLVQKANLSEEQANKAVEVVKGFLGDKLPEGLRGQVEGFLTGENVMDVADKAKGLLGGLFGNKE' A
#
# COMPACT_ATOMS: atom_id res chain seq x y z
N MET A 1 1.97 1.52 6.81
CA MET A 1 1.09 1.73 7.99
C MET A 1 1.65 2.68 9.05
N LYS A 2 2.88 2.47 9.55
CA LYS A 2 3.47 3.36 10.58
C LYS A 2 3.50 4.83 10.16
N GLU A 3 3.82 5.09 8.90
CA GLU A 3 3.82 6.44 8.33
C GLU A 3 2.41 7.07 8.32
N LEU A 4 1.38 6.34 7.89
CA LEU A 4 0.00 6.82 7.90
C LEU A 4 -0.48 7.15 9.32
N ILE A 5 -0.17 6.28 10.29
CA ILE A 5 -0.47 6.52 11.71
C ILE A 5 0.25 7.79 12.20
N ALA A 6 1.54 7.94 11.89
CA ALA A 6 2.29 9.14 12.26
C ALA A 6 1.69 10.42 11.65
N GLN A 7 1.27 10.38 10.38
CA GLN A 7 0.59 11.50 9.73
C GLN A 7 -0.76 11.82 10.41
N LEU A 8 -1.54 10.81 10.82
CA LEU A 8 -2.80 11.01 11.53
C LEU A 8 -2.58 11.63 12.91
N VAL A 9 -1.57 11.16 13.65
CA VAL A 9 -1.19 11.74 14.95
C VAL A 9 -0.76 13.20 14.77
N GLN A 10 0.14 13.47 13.82
CA GLN A 10 0.73 14.81 13.66
C GLN A 10 -0.21 15.83 13.00
N LYS A 11 -1.00 15.41 12.01
CA LYS A 11 -1.80 16.32 11.18
C LYS A 11 -3.27 16.37 11.57
N ALA A 12 -3.82 15.26 12.06
CA ALA A 12 -5.20 15.20 12.54
C ALA A 12 -5.29 15.28 14.07
N ASN A 13 -4.16 15.38 14.77
CA ASN A 13 -4.07 15.49 16.22
C ASN A 13 -4.81 14.35 16.95
N LEU A 14 -4.72 13.15 16.38
CA LEU A 14 -5.29 11.94 16.96
C LEU A 14 -4.31 11.33 17.95
N SER A 15 -4.82 10.67 19.00
CA SER A 15 -3.98 9.78 19.80
C SER A 15 -3.53 8.60 18.95
N GLU A 16 -2.43 7.95 19.33
CA GLU A 16 -1.92 6.79 18.60
C GLU A 16 -2.97 5.66 18.54
N GLU A 17 -3.74 5.47 19.61
CA GLU A 17 -4.86 4.52 19.65
C GLU A 17 -5.97 4.90 18.66
N GLN A 18 -6.35 6.18 18.60
CA GLN A 18 -7.37 6.67 17.67
C GLN A 18 -6.90 6.57 16.22
N ALA A 19 -5.63 6.85 15.96
CA ALA A 19 -5.04 6.73 14.63
C ALA A 19 -5.03 5.27 14.15
N ASN A 20 -4.70 4.31 15.02
CA ASN A 20 -4.80 2.88 14.69
C ASN A 20 -6.23 2.48 14.33
N LYS A 21 -7.21 2.86 15.16
CA LYS A 21 -8.65 2.60 14.90
C LYS A 21 -9.11 3.23 13.58
N ALA A 22 -8.68 4.45 13.28
CA ALA A 22 -9.01 5.12 12.03
C ALA A 22 -8.47 4.36 10.80
N VAL A 23 -7.23 3.86 10.88
CA VAL A 23 -6.65 3.03 9.82
C VAL A 23 -7.44 1.74 9.63
N GLU A 24 -7.87 1.07 10.70
CA GLU A 24 -8.70 -0.13 10.60
C GLU A 24 -10.05 0.13 9.92
N VAL A 25 -10.74 1.21 10.29
CA VAL A 25 -12.01 1.61 9.65
C VAL A 25 -11.82 1.87 8.16
N VAL A 26 -10.78 2.61 7.78
CA VAL A 26 -10.48 2.90 6.38
C VAL A 26 -10.13 1.63 5.61
N LYS A 27 -9.36 0.70 6.21
CA LYS A 27 -9.08 -0.59 5.59
C LYS A 27 -10.33 -1.41 5.36
N GLY A 28 -11.22 -1.50 6.35
CA GLY A 28 -12.50 -2.19 6.20
C GLY A 28 -13.32 -1.61 5.06
N PHE A 29 -13.49 -0.28 5.06
CA PHE A 29 -14.22 0.42 4.01
C PHE A 29 -13.64 0.18 2.61
N LEU A 30 -12.31 0.27 2.45
CA LEU A 30 -11.66 0.00 1.17
C LEU A 30 -11.77 -1.48 0.78
N GLY A 31 -11.60 -2.40 1.73
CA GLY A 31 -11.75 -3.84 1.49
C GLY A 31 -13.14 -4.23 0.98
N ASP A 32 -14.18 -3.58 1.49
CA ASP A 32 -15.57 -3.80 1.08
C ASP A 32 -15.90 -3.18 -0.29
N LYS A 33 -15.19 -2.12 -0.69
CA LYS A 33 -15.39 -1.43 -1.97
C LYS A 33 -14.47 -1.91 -3.09
N LEU A 34 -13.35 -2.53 -2.76
CA LEU A 34 -12.38 -3.00 -3.74
C LEU A 34 -12.80 -4.38 -4.30
N PRO A 35 -12.82 -4.53 -5.64
CA PRO A 35 -12.88 -5.84 -6.28
C PRO A 35 -11.77 -6.76 -5.75
N GLU A 36 -12.06 -8.06 -5.59
CA GLU A 36 -11.15 -9.01 -4.94
C GLU A 36 -9.75 -9.05 -5.57
N GLY A 37 -9.64 -8.85 -6.89
CA GLY A 37 -8.35 -8.79 -7.60
C GLY A 37 -7.46 -7.59 -7.28
N LEU A 38 -7.98 -6.56 -6.59
CA LEU A 38 -7.25 -5.34 -6.23
C LEU A 38 -6.85 -5.29 -4.75
N ARG A 39 -7.46 -6.11 -3.89
CA ARG A 39 -7.20 -6.05 -2.43
C ARG A 39 -5.73 -6.21 -2.08
N GLY A 40 -5.05 -7.22 -2.61
CA GLY A 40 -3.63 -7.46 -2.31
C GLY A 40 -2.68 -6.35 -2.76
N GLN A 41 -3.02 -5.63 -3.84
CA GLN A 41 -2.23 -4.49 -4.33
C GLN A 41 -2.40 -3.27 -3.42
N VAL A 42 -3.63 -2.99 -3.01
CA VAL A 42 -3.94 -1.87 -2.11
C VAL A 42 -3.41 -2.13 -0.71
N GLU A 43 -3.57 -3.33 -0.17
CA GLU A 43 -2.97 -3.70 1.11
C GLU A 43 -1.45 -3.54 1.08
N GLY A 44 -0.80 -4.01 0.03
CA GLY A 44 0.65 -3.84 -0.17
C GLY A 44 1.13 -2.39 -0.23
N PHE A 45 0.34 -1.52 -0.87
CA PHE A 45 0.61 -0.09 -0.92
C PHE A 45 0.44 0.56 0.46
N LEU A 46 -0.61 0.19 1.20
CA LEU A 46 -0.91 0.72 2.54
C LEU A 46 0.07 0.23 3.61
N THR A 47 0.55 -1.02 3.52
CA THR A 47 1.57 -1.55 4.45
C THR A 47 2.95 -1.02 4.12
N GLY A 48 3.20 -0.69 2.85
CA GLY A 48 4.50 -0.25 2.34
C GLY A 48 5.43 -1.43 1.98
N GLU A 49 4.95 -2.66 2.12
CA GLU A 49 5.73 -3.87 1.77
C GLU A 49 5.87 -4.09 0.26
N ASN A 50 4.93 -3.61 -0.56
CA ASN A 50 4.90 -3.95 -2.00
C ASN A 50 5.48 -2.88 -2.94
N VAL A 51 6.00 -1.75 -2.44
CA VAL A 51 6.62 -0.75 -3.33
C VAL A 51 7.89 -1.32 -3.97
N MET A 52 8.67 -2.09 -3.21
CA MET A 52 9.88 -2.75 -3.72
C MET A 52 9.53 -3.83 -4.75
N ASP A 53 8.55 -4.69 -4.45
CA ASP A 53 8.13 -5.81 -5.31
C ASP A 53 7.48 -5.36 -6.63
N VAL A 54 6.73 -4.25 -6.63
CA VAL A 54 6.17 -3.65 -7.85
C VAL A 54 7.26 -3.00 -8.69
N ALA A 55 8.21 -2.30 -8.06
CA ALA A 55 9.36 -1.71 -8.75
C ALA A 55 10.27 -2.79 -9.35
N ASP A 56 10.52 -3.88 -8.63
CA ASP A 56 11.33 -5.01 -9.10
C ASP A 56 10.63 -5.80 -10.20
N LYS A 57 9.31 -6.01 -10.12
CA LYS A 57 8.52 -6.59 -11.23
C LYS A 57 8.53 -5.69 -12.46
N ALA A 58 8.36 -4.38 -12.30
CA ALA A 58 8.43 -3.43 -13.41
C ALA A 58 9.82 -3.43 -14.07
N LYS A 59 10.88 -3.48 -13.26
CA LYS A 59 12.27 -3.56 -13.73
C LYS A 59 12.57 -4.88 -14.44
N GLY A 60 12.02 -6.00 -13.96
CA GLY A 60 12.13 -7.31 -14.60
C GLY A 60 11.43 -7.37 -15.96
N LEU A 61 10.24 -6.76 -16.09
CA LEU A 61 9.53 -6.66 -17.37
C LEU A 61 10.25 -5.77 -18.39
N LEU A 62 10.80 -4.64 -17.95
CA LEU A 62 11.64 -3.80 -18.80
C LEU A 62 12.94 -4.53 -19.19
N GLY A 63 13.61 -5.20 -18.25
CA GLY A 63 14.79 -6.02 -18.52
C GLY A 63 14.51 -7.14 -19.54
N GLY A 64 13.36 -7.79 -19.47
CA GLY A 64 12.96 -8.82 -20.43
C GLY A 64 12.61 -8.30 -21.82
N LEU A 65 11.99 -7.12 -21.93
CA LEU A 65 11.65 -6.48 -23.21
C LEU A 65 12.86 -5.83 -23.90
N PHE A 66 13.82 -5.31 -23.14
CA PHE A 66 15.04 -4.71 -23.67
C PHE A 66 16.21 -5.70 -23.79
N GLY A 67 16.15 -6.83 -23.07
CA GLY A 67 17.18 -7.87 -23.10
C GLY A 67 16.97 -8.94 -24.17
N ASN A 68 15.76 -9.13 -24.69
CA ASN A 68 15.46 -10.18 -25.67
C ASN A 68 15.61 -9.69 -27.13
N LYS A 69 16.62 -8.87 -27.40
CA LYS A 69 17.00 -8.45 -28.75
C LYS A 69 18.34 -9.08 -29.10
N GLU A 70 18.31 -10.39 -29.34
CA GLU A 70 19.30 -11.11 -30.15
C GLU A 70 18.74 -11.34 -31.55
#